data_AF-A0A2S8D7J1-F1
#
_entry.id   AF-A0A2S8D7J1-F1
#
_cell.length_a   1.000
_cell.length_b   1.000
_cell.length_c   1.000
_cell.angle_alpha   90.00
_cell.angle_beta   90.00
_cell.angle_gamma   90.00
#
_symmetry.space_group_name_H-M   'P 1'
#
loop_
_entity.id
_entity.type
_entity.pdbx_description
1 polymer ?
#
loop_
_entity_poly.entity_id
_entity_poly.type
_entity_poly.pdbx_seq_one_letter_code
_entity_poly.pdbx_strand_id
1 'polypeptide(L)'
;MEQKALSAEPRRSFSNEFKLQMVKLASQPGASVARIVREHDINDNLLFKWLRLWQNEGRISRRLPVTTSSDTGVELLPVEITPDEPKEPVAALTPSLSTQTTVSASSCKVEFRHGNMTLENPSPELLTVLIRELTGWGR
;
A
#
# COMPACT_ATOMS: atom_id res chain seq x y z
N MET A 1 55.20 -9.01 7.38
CA MET A 1 54.20 -8.01 6.93
C MET A 1 52.93 -8.28 7.70
N GLU A 2 52.70 -7.55 8.80
CA GLU A 2 51.51 -7.71 9.63
C GLU A 2 50.28 -7.16 8.91
N GLN A 3 49.25 -8.00 8.79
CA GLN A 3 47.95 -7.62 8.25
C GLN A 3 47.16 -6.89 9.35
N LYS A 4 47.07 -5.58 9.24
CA LYS A 4 46.23 -4.74 10.11
C LYS A 4 44.77 -5.01 9.79
N ALA A 5 44.12 -5.88 10.58
CA ALA A 5 42.68 -6.06 10.56
C ALA A 5 42.03 -4.73 10.97
N LEU A 6 41.45 -4.02 10.01
CA LEU A 6 40.68 -2.80 10.26
C LEU A 6 39.42 -3.21 11.01
N SER A 7 39.38 -2.94 12.32
CA SER A 7 38.18 -3.11 13.15
C SER A 7 37.04 -2.32 12.52
N ALA A 8 36.06 -3.01 11.95
CA ALA A 8 34.90 -2.38 11.33
C ALA A 8 33.98 -1.88 12.43
N GLU A 9 34.04 -0.58 12.71
CA GLU A 9 33.17 0.10 13.66
C GLU A 9 31.68 -0.26 13.38
N PRO A 10 30.88 -0.61 14.40
CA PRO A 10 29.48 -0.93 14.20
C PRO A 10 28.74 0.20 13.48
N ARG A 11 28.09 -0.11 12.36
CA ARG A 11 27.34 0.90 11.59
C ARG A 11 26.25 1.51 12.48
N ARG A 12 26.20 2.84 12.53
CA ARG A 12 25.18 3.59 13.28
C ARG A 12 23.77 3.12 12.90
N SER A 13 23.03 2.61 13.86
CA SER A 13 21.64 2.19 13.70
C SER A 13 20.71 3.26 14.24
N PHE A 14 19.57 3.45 13.59
CA PHE A 14 18.55 4.42 13.98
C PHE A 14 17.24 3.70 14.28
N SER A 15 16.57 4.11 15.36
CA SER A 15 15.25 3.61 15.72
C SER A 15 14.22 3.94 14.64
N ASN A 16 13.14 3.17 14.59
CA ASN A 16 12.07 3.43 13.63
C ASN A 16 11.39 4.78 13.88
N GLU A 17 11.14 5.15 15.13
CA GLU A 17 10.53 6.44 15.46
C GLU A 17 11.36 7.62 14.94
N PHE A 18 12.68 7.57 15.13
CA PHE A 18 13.59 8.59 14.63
C PHE A 18 13.54 8.71 13.10
N LYS A 19 13.61 7.57 12.39
CA LYS A 19 13.50 7.54 10.92
C LYS A 19 12.19 8.16 10.44
N LEU A 20 11.09 7.86 11.12
CA LEU A 20 9.78 8.39 10.78
C LEU A 20 9.73 9.91 10.98
N GLN A 21 10.30 10.42 12.06
CA GLN A 21 10.41 11.86 12.30
C GLN A 21 11.21 12.54 11.19
N MET A 22 12.35 11.98 10.79
CA MET A 22 13.18 12.55 9.72
C MET A 22 12.45 12.59 8.38
N VAL A 23 11.74 11.51 8.05
CA VAL A 23 10.94 11.43 6.82
C VAL A 23 9.78 12.44 6.85
N LYS A 24 9.08 12.58 7.99
CA LYS A 24 8.00 13.57 8.15
C LYS A 24 8.51 15.00 7.96
N LEU A 25 9.66 15.33 8.53
CA LEU A 25 10.29 16.66 8.37
C LEU A 25 10.67 16.90 6.90
N ALA A 26 11.30 15.91 6.26
CA ALA A 26 11.76 16.04 4.88
C ALA A 26 10.63 15.97 3.84
N SER A 27 9.44 15.50 4.21
CA SER A 27 8.25 15.46 3.35
C SER A 27 7.46 16.78 3.36
N GLN A 28 7.81 17.74 4.23
CA GLN A 28 7.12 19.03 4.26
C GLN A 28 7.42 19.84 2.99
N PRO A 29 6.42 20.53 2.41
CA PRO A 29 6.64 21.46 1.31
C PRO A 29 7.68 22.53 1.69
N GLY A 30 8.74 22.68 0.89
CA GLY A 30 9.81 23.65 1.17
C GLY A 30 10.86 23.19 2.19
N ALA A 31 10.80 21.93 2.67
CA ALA A 31 11.85 21.38 3.52
C ALA A 31 13.18 21.28 2.77
N SER A 32 14.25 21.75 3.42
CA SER A 32 15.62 21.56 2.93
C SER A 32 16.21 20.28 3.51
N VAL A 33 16.31 19.23 2.69
CA VAL A 33 16.94 17.95 3.05
C VAL A 33 18.37 18.17 3.57
N ALA A 34 19.14 19.04 2.92
CA ALA A 34 20.51 19.37 3.33
C ALA A 34 20.59 20.06 4.71
N ARG A 35 19.56 20.82 5.11
CA ARG A 35 19.49 21.39 6.46
C ARG A 35 19.20 20.31 7.49
N ILE A 36 18.20 19.46 7.23
CA ILE A 36 17.79 18.35 8.11
C ILE A 36 18.95 17.39 8.35
N VAL A 37 19.69 17.03 7.29
CA VAL A 37 20.88 16.17 7.36
C VAL A 37 21.93 16.73 8.31
N ARG A 38 22.26 18.03 8.17
CA ARG A 38 23.27 18.69 9.01
C ARG A 38 22.83 18.85 10.45
N GLU A 39 21.56 19.17 10.67
CA GLU A 39 20.99 19.40 12.00
C GLU A 39 20.88 18.10 12.81
N HIS A 40 20.65 16.97 12.14
CA HIS A 40 20.48 15.66 12.78
C HIS A 40 21.68 14.73 12.64
N ASP A 41 22.79 15.19 12.05
CA ASP A 41 24.02 14.41 11.84
C ASP A 41 23.75 13.05 11.17
N ILE A 42 22.92 13.07 10.12
CA ILE A 42 22.55 11.88 9.34
C ILE A 42 23.12 11.95 7.94
N ASN A 43 23.44 10.80 7.35
CA ASN A 43 23.85 10.75 5.95
C ASN A 43 22.65 11.09 5.03
N ASP A 44 22.87 11.94 4.04
CA ASP A 44 21.88 12.34 3.03
C ASP A 44 21.32 11.15 2.25
N ASN A 45 22.17 10.22 1.83
CA ASN A 45 21.77 9.01 1.12
C ASN A 45 20.86 8.12 1.98
N LEU A 46 21.07 8.14 3.30
CA LEU A 46 20.25 7.38 4.24
C LEU A 46 18.85 7.97 4.35
N LEU A 47 18.74 9.30 4.42
CA LEU A 47 17.45 9.99 4.44
C LEU A 47 16.69 9.80 3.13
N PHE A 48 17.36 9.87 1.97
CA PHE A 48 16.73 9.58 0.67
C PHE A 48 16.22 8.15 0.57
N LYS A 49 16.96 7.18 1.12
CA LYS A 49 16.52 5.79 1.17
C LYS A 49 15.24 5.62 2.00
N TRP A 50 15.15 6.29 3.15
CA TRP A 50 13.94 6.25 3.98
C TRP A 50 12.76 6.96 3.30
N LEU A 51 12.98 8.12 2.68
CA LEU A 51 11.97 8.84 1.90
C LEU A 51 11.41 7.97 0.77
N ARG A 52 12.26 7.26 0.04
CA ARG A 52 11.84 6.36 -1.03
C ARG A 52 11.00 5.21 -0.49
N LEU A 53 11.41 4.57 0.61
CA LEU A 53 10.63 3.50 1.23
C LEU A 53 9.28 4.00 1.74
N TRP A 54 9.24 5.20 2.31
CA TRP A 54 8.00 5.79 2.81
C TRP A 54 7.03 6.12 1.69
N GLN A 55 7.51 6.78 0.64
CA GLN A 55 6.70 7.16 -0.52
C GLN A 55 6.23 5.95 -1.33
N ASN A 56 7.04 4.90 -1.41
CA ASN A 56 6.71 3.75 -2.24
C ASN A 56 5.91 2.72 -1.48
N GLU A 57 6.24 2.44 -0.21
CA GLU A 57 5.77 1.26 0.53
C GLU A 57 5.05 1.62 1.84
N GLY A 58 4.96 2.92 2.20
CA GLY A 58 4.35 3.37 3.46
C GLY A 58 5.15 2.98 4.71
N ARG A 59 6.43 2.60 4.57
CA ARG A 59 7.29 2.15 5.67
C ARG A 59 8.66 2.81 5.62
N ILE A 60 9.35 2.82 6.76
CA ILE A 60 10.63 3.52 6.94
C ILE A 60 11.85 2.59 7.07
N SER A 61 11.61 1.29 7.24
CA SER A 61 12.63 0.26 7.33
C SER A 61 12.22 -0.93 6.48
N ARG A 62 13.19 -1.55 5.81
CA ARG A 62 12.97 -2.83 5.13
C ARG A 62 12.70 -3.89 6.21
N ARG A 63 11.67 -4.73 6.04
CA ARG A 63 11.56 -5.93 6.89
C ARG A 63 12.87 -6.71 6.75
N LEU A 64 13.38 -7.27 7.85
CA LEU A 64 14.31 -8.39 7.68
C LEU A 64 13.62 -9.43 6.80
N PRO A 65 14.34 -10.14 5.91
CA PRO A 65 13.82 -11.38 5.38
C PRO A 65 13.34 -12.17 6.60
N VAL A 66 12.03 -12.47 6.66
CA VAL A 66 11.56 -13.51 7.55
C VAL A 66 12.35 -14.72 7.08
N THR A 67 13.22 -15.25 7.93
CA THR A 67 13.67 -16.62 7.79
C THR A 67 12.39 -17.45 7.83
N THR A 68 11.77 -17.70 6.68
CA THR A 68 10.77 -18.74 6.51
C THR A 68 11.54 -20.05 6.58
N SER A 69 11.99 -20.39 7.80
CA SER A 69 12.30 -21.76 8.13
C SER A 69 10.99 -22.51 8.05
N SER A 70 10.91 -23.45 7.10
CA SER A 70 9.90 -24.49 7.01
C SER A 70 8.48 -24.03 6.65
N ASP A 71 8.09 -24.32 5.41
CA ASP A 71 6.98 -25.24 5.14
C ASP A 71 6.12 -25.59 6.38
N THR A 72 5.02 -24.88 6.62
CA THR A 72 3.87 -25.39 7.38
C THR A 72 2.62 -24.58 7.05
N GLY A 73 1.78 -25.14 6.18
CA GLY A 73 0.32 -25.08 6.27
C GLY A 73 -0.37 -23.72 6.07
N VAL A 74 -0.57 -23.32 4.82
CA VAL A 74 -1.82 -22.60 4.50
C VAL A 74 -2.93 -23.64 4.55
N GLU A 75 -3.71 -23.64 5.64
CA GLU A 75 -4.88 -24.50 5.76
C GLU A 75 -5.96 -23.98 4.79
N LEU A 76 -6.08 -24.62 3.63
CA LEU A 76 -7.14 -24.36 2.67
C LEU A 76 -8.34 -25.22 3.07
N LEU A 77 -9.46 -24.57 3.39
CA LEU A 77 -10.73 -25.26 3.64
C LEU A 77 -11.24 -25.86 2.32
N PRO A 78 -11.66 -27.14 2.28
CA PRO A 78 -12.27 -27.73 1.10
C PRO A 78 -13.60 -27.03 0.80
N VAL A 79 -13.73 -26.49 -0.41
CA VAL A 79 -15.02 -26.08 -0.97
C VAL A 79 -15.53 -27.25 -1.80
N GLU A 80 -16.61 -27.89 -1.36
CA GLU A 80 -17.31 -28.90 -2.15
C GLU A 80 -18.02 -28.22 -3.33
N ILE A 81 -17.65 -28.60 -4.55
CA ILE A 81 -18.34 -28.20 -5.78
C ILE A 81 -19.38 -29.29 -6.05
N THR A 82 -20.66 -29.02 -5.78
CA THR A 82 -21.76 -29.86 -6.28
C THR A 82 -21.82 -29.74 -7.80
N PRO A 83 -21.73 -30.84 -8.57
CA PRO A 83 -21.98 -30.81 -10.00
C PRO A 83 -23.48 -30.67 -10.21
N ASP A 84 -23.91 -29.54 -10.78
CA ASP A 84 -25.26 -29.38 -11.34
C ASP A 84 -25.27 -30.11 -12.69
N GLU A 85 -26.05 -31.19 -12.75
CA GLU A 85 -26.19 -32.06 -13.92
C GLU A 85 -26.87 -31.30 -15.09
N PRO A 86 -26.48 -31.56 -16.36
CA PRO A 86 -26.89 -30.76 -17.50
C PRO A 86 -28.32 -31.11 -17.94
N LYS A 87 -29.14 -30.07 -18.20
CA LYS A 87 -30.39 -30.25 -18.96
C LYS A 87 -30.63 -29.08 -19.92
N GLU A 88 -30.18 -29.26 -21.15
CA GLU A 88 -30.77 -28.68 -22.35
C GLU A 88 -31.43 -29.82 -23.15
N PRO A 89 -32.43 -29.60 -24.03
CA PRO A 89 -32.45 -28.46 -24.96
C PRO A 89 -33.83 -27.88 -25.39
N VAL A 90 -33.74 -26.78 -26.15
CA VAL A 90 -34.69 -26.24 -27.15
C VAL A 90 -35.92 -25.45 -26.64
N ALA A 91 -35.91 -24.14 -26.87
CA ALA A 91 -36.75 -23.50 -27.91
C ALA A 91 -36.57 -21.97 -27.93
N ALA A 92 -36.50 -21.46 -29.15
CA ALA A 92 -36.30 -20.07 -29.52
C ALA A 92 -37.40 -19.12 -29.03
N LEU A 93 -37.02 -17.84 -28.83
CA LEU A 93 -37.51 -16.67 -29.58
C LEU A 93 -37.32 -15.39 -28.73
N THR A 94 -36.50 -14.48 -29.23
CA THR A 94 -36.52 -13.06 -28.84
C THR A 94 -37.88 -12.45 -29.17
N PRO A 95 -38.32 -11.44 -28.40
CA PRO A 95 -38.14 -10.09 -28.93
C PRO A 95 -37.54 -9.11 -27.92
N SER A 96 -36.71 -8.24 -28.49
CA SER A 96 -36.13 -7.03 -27.91
C SER A 96 -37.19 -6.16 -27.22
N LEU A 97 -36.93 -5.78 -25.97
CA LEU A 97 -37.58 -4.64 -25.32
C LEU A 97 -36.50 -3.72 -24.77
N SER A 98 -36.18 -2.72 -25.57
CA SER A 98 -35.42 -1.55 -25.14
C SER A 98 -36.19 -0.84 -24.03
N THR A 99 -35.68 -0.87 -22.80
CA THR A 99 -35.99 0.17 -21.80
C THR A 99 -34.73 0.54 -21.02
N GLN A 100 -34.25 1.73 -21.34
CA GLN A 100 -33.51 2.65 -20.47
C GLN A 100 -32.10 2.24 -20.03
N THR A 101 -31.15 2.54 -20.90
CA THR A 101 -29.85 3.09 -20.47
C THR A 101 -30.11 4.47 -19.84
N THR A 102 -30.46 4.53 -18.56
CA THR A 102 -30.25 5.75 -17.78
C THR A 102 -28.79 5.77 -17.37
N VAL A 103 -28.01 6.51 -18.16
CA VAL A 103 -26.61 6.86 -17.87
C VAL A 103 -26.60 7.65 -16.57
N SER A 104 -26.41 6.97 -15.44
CA SER A 104 -26.01 7.54 -14.15
C SER A 104 -25.50 6.42 -13.26
N ALA A 105 -24.52 5.64 -13.74
CA ALA A 105 -23.67 4.89 -12.83
C ALA A 105 -22.66 5.90 -12.28
N SER A 106 -22.91 6.48 -11.11
CA SER A 106 -21.90 7.30 -10.43
C SER A 106 -20.80 6.36 -9.93
N SER A 107 -19.91 5.92 -10.81
CA SER A 107 -18.74 5.14 -10.41
C SER A 107 -17.69 6.07 -9.80
N CYS A 108 -17.27 5.78 -8.57
CA CYS A 108 -16.19 6.49 -7.88
C CYS A 108 -14.96 5.59 -7.83
N LYS A 109 -13.86 6.05 -8.43
CA LYS A 109 -12.58 5.32 -8.42
C LYS A 109 -11.58 6.03 -7.51
N VAL A 110 -11.01 5.29 -6.58
CA VAL A 110 -9.97 5.73 -5.66
C VAL A 110 -8.67 5.02 -6.03
N GLU A 111 -7.61 5.80 -6.26
CA GLU A 111 -6.30 5.28 -6.66
C GLU A 111 -5.28 5.50 -5.53
N PHE A 112 -4.73 4.40 -5.03
CA PHE A 112 -3.67 4.37 -4.03
C PHE A 112 -2.35 3.99 -4.69
N ARG A 113 -1.24 4.25 -4.01
CA ARG A 113 0.10 3.88 -4.51
C ARG A 113 0.29 2.38 -4.74
N HIS A 114 -0.55 1.53 -4.13
CA HIS A 114 -0.45 0.07 -4.18
C HIS A 114 -1.69 -0.64 -4.71
N GLY A 115 -2.67 0.08 -5.24
CA GLY A 115 -3.92 -0.52 -5.68
C GLY A 115 -4.98 0.52 -6.00
N ASN A 116 -6.02 0.09 -6.69
CA ASN A 116 -7.19 0.91 -6.95
C ASN A 116 -8.42 0.26 -6.33
N MET A 117 -9.42 1.08 -6.04
CA MET A 117 -10.72 0.66 -5.53
C MET A 117 -11.79 1.38 -6.33
N THR A 118 -12.76 0.65 -6.85
CA THR A 118 -13.90 1.18 -7.62
C THR A 118 -15.19 0.92 -6.85
N LEU A 119 -16.00 1.96 -6.70
CA LEU A 119 -17.30 1.92 -6.06
C LEU A 119 -18.36 2.27 -7.10
N GLU A 120 -19.26 1.35 -7.37
CA GLU A 120 -20.38 1.59 -8.27
C GLU A 120 -21.55 2.16 -7.47
N ASN A 121 -22.02 3.37 -7.83
CA ASN A 121 -23.13 4.07 -7.18
C ASN A 121 -22.99 4.23 -5.65
N PRO A 122 -21.90 4.84 -5.14
CA PRO A 122 -21.75 5.07 -3.71
C PRO A 122 -22.75 6.13 -3.22
N SER A 123 -23.29 5.92 -2.01
CA SER A 123 -24.08 6.98 -1.35
C SER A 123 -23.19 8.17 -0.95
N PRO A 124 -23.75 9.39 -0.87
CA PRO A 124 -22.98 10.59 -0.49
C PRO A 124 -22.39 10.48 0.93
N GLU A 125 -23.03 9.75 1.83
CA GLU A 125 -22.53 9.48 3.19
C GLU A 125 -21.27 8.62 3.13
N LEU A 126 -21.26 7.57 2.30
CA LEU A 126 -20.09 6.72 2.12
C LEU A 126 -18.90 7.50 1.54
N LEU A 127 -19.15 8.37 0.56
CA LEU A 127 -18.11 9.24 0.00
C LEU A 127 -17.56 10.20 1.06
N THR A 128 -18.42 10.77 1.90
CA THR A 128 -18.00 11.68 2.98
C THR A 128 -17.12 10.96 4.00
N VAL A 129 -17.50 9.75 4.40
CA VAL A 129 -16.68 8.93 5.31
C VAL A 129 -15.34 8.56 4.66
N LEU A 130 -15.35 8.11 3.41
CA LEU A 130 -14.13 7.80 2.66
C LEU A 130 -13.18 9.00 2.61
N ILE A 131 -13.67 10.17 2.20
CA ILE A 131 -12.84 11.38 2.10
C ILE A 131 -12.26 11.74 3.47
N ARG A 132 -13.06 11.70 4.54
CA ARG A 132 -12.60 12.02 5.90
C ARG A 132 -11.50 11.06 6.39
N GLU A 133 -11.68 9.77 6.20
CA GLU A 133 -10.69 8.77 6.63
C GLU A 133 -9.41 8.86 5.80
N LEU A 134 -9.52 9.17 4.50
CA LEU A 134 -8.36 9.33 3.60
C LEU A 134 -7.58 10.62 3.84
N THR A 135 -8.24 11.71 4.23
CA THR A 135 -7.57 13.00 4.47
C THR A 135 -7.01 13.14 5.89
N GLY A 136 -7.34 12.22 6.80
CA GLY A 136 -6.81 12.23 8.16
C GLY A 136 -7.26 13.44 9.01
N TRP A 137 -8.32 14.13 8.61
CA TRP A 137 -8.88 15.32 9.29
C TRP A 137 -9.64 15.01 10.60
N GLY A 138 -9.40 13.86 11.22
CA GLY A 138 -10.19 13.34 12.35
C GLY A 138 -9.38 12.79 13.52
N ARG A 139 -8.18 13.31 13.79
CA ARG A 139 -7.45 13.09 15.05
C ARG A 139 -6.67 14.31 15.49
#